data_AF-A0A932FNM2-F1
#
_entry.id   AF-A0A932FNM2-F1
#
_cell.length_a   1.000
_cell.length_b   1.000
_cell.length_c   1.000
_cell.angle_alpha   90.00
_cell.angle_beta   90.00
_cell.angle_gamma   90.00
#
_symmetry.space_group_name_H-M   'P 1'
#
loop_
_entity.id
_entity.type
_entity.pdbx_description
1 polymer ?
#
loop_
_entity_poly.entity_id
_entity_poly.type
_entity_poly.pdbx_seq_one_letter_code
_entity_poly.pdbx_strand_id
1 'polypeptide(L)' 'MSTQEIIAELPKLTRPELEAVEARLQQLLGRQPVRLWGEALAEFAGVVQELPADYASNHDHYLHGAPKR' A
#
# COMPACT_ATOMS: atom_id res chain seq x y z
N MET A 1 -32.02 -10.81 1.83
CA MET A 1 -31.39 -9.68 2.53
C MET A 1 -31.13 -8.56 1.55
N SER A 2 -31.64 -7.37 1.85
CA SER A 2 -31.40 -6.13 1.11
C SER A 2 -30.10 -5.47 1.57
N THR A 3 -29.43 -4.73 0.68
CA THR A 3 -28.24 -3.92 1.02
C THR A 3 -28.52 -2.94 2.15
N GLN A 4 -29.75 -2.40 2.24
CA GLN A 4 -30.14 -1.50 3.32
C GLN A 4 -30.24 -2.18 4.69
N GLU A 5 -30.67 -3.44 4.72
CA GLU A 5 -30.71 -4.24 5.95
C GLU A 5 -29.30 -4.49 6.46
N ILE A 6 -28.37 -4.83 5.55
CA ILE A 6 -26.95 -5.03 5.90
C ILE A 6 -26.36 -3.75 6.51
N ILE A 7 -26.57 -2.59 5.89
CA ILE A 7 -26.06 -1.30 6.38
C ILE A 7 -26.62 -0.97 7.77
N ALA A 8 -27.89 -1.31 8.05
CA ALA A 8 -28.51 -1.04 9.34
C ALA A 8 -27.98 -1.92 10.49
N GLU A 9 -27.43 -3.10 10.18
CA GLU A 9 -26.84 -4.00 11.18
C GLU A 9 -25.38 -3.68 11.51
N LEU A 10 -24.63 -3.05 10.59
CA LEU A 10 -23.22 -2.71 10.81
C LEU A 10 -22.93 -1.91 12.10
N PRO A 11 -23.74 -0.91 12.50
CA PRO A 11 -23.49 -0.15 13.73
C PRO A 11 -23.72 -0.93 15.02
N LYS A 12 -24.41 -2.08 14.94
CA LYS A 12 -24.71 -2.93 16.11
C LYS A 12 -23.58 -3.89 16.46
N LEU A 13 -22.63 -4.06 15.54
CA LEU A 13 -21.49 -4.96 15.72
C LEU A 13 -20.51 -4.38 16.74
N THR A 14 -19.96 -5.27 17.56
CA THR A 14 -18.85 -4.95 18.45
C THR A 14 -17.56 -4.76 17.64
N ARG A 15 -16.56 -4.14 18.28
CA ARG A 15 -15.22 -3.96 17.70
C ARG A 15 -14.62 -5.25 17.12
N PRO A 16 -14.55 -6.38 17.85
CA PRO A 16 -13.98 -7.61 17.31
C PRO A 16 -14.81 -8.21 16.16
N GLU A 17 -16.13 -8.04 16.17
CA GLU A 17 -16.99 -8.51 15.09
C GLU A 17 -16.79 -7.69 13.81
N LEU A 18 -16.63 -6.37 13.93
CA LEU A 18 -16.28 -5.49 12.80
C LEU A 18 -14.93 -5.88 12.20
N GLU A 19 -13.93 -6.16 13.04
CA GLU A 19 -12.59 -6.60 12.60
C GLU A 19 -12.66 -7.93 11.83
N ALA A 20 -13.49 -8.88 12.28
CA ALA A 20 -13.70 -10.14 11.59
C ALA A 20 -14.39 -9.95 10.22
N VAL A 21 -15.39 -9.06 10.14
CA VAL A 21 -16.07 -8.72 8.88
C VAL A 21 -15.10 -8.06 7.91
N GLU A 22 -14.28 -7.12 8.37
CA GLU A 22 -13.26 -6.47 7.54
C GLU A 22 -12.25 -7.49 7.00
N ALA A 23 -11.70 -8.36 7.84
CA ALA A 23 -10.76 -9.41 7.41
C ALA A 23 -11.37 -10.31 6.33
N ARG A 24 -12.64 -10.72 6.50
CA ARG A 24 -13.35 -11.53 5.51
C ARG A 24 -13.60 -10.76 4.21
N LEU A 25 -13.91 -9.47 4.30
CA LEU A 25 -14.12 -8.61 3.13
C LEU A 25 -12.82 -8.45 2.33
N GLN A 26 -11.69 -8.24 3.00
CA GLN A 26 -10.36 -8.18 2.35
C GLN A 26 -10.05 -9.48 1.61
N GLN A 27 -10.32 -10.64 2.24
CA GLN A 27 -10.15 -11.96 1.62
C GLN A 27 -11.03 -12.12 0.36
N LEU A 28 -12.32 -11.75 0.45
CA LEU A 28 -13.28 -11.91 -0.66
C LEU A 28 -13.00 -10.95 -1.83
N LEU A 29 -12.58 -9.73 -1.54
CA LEU A 29 -12.23 -8.74 -2.56
C LEU A 29 -10.87 -9.03 -3.21
N GLY A 30 -10.11 -10.02 -2.71
CA GLY A 30 -8.74 -10.27 -3.13
C GLY A 30 -7.84 -9.04 -2.93
N ARG A 31 -8.26 -8.10 -2.07
CA ARG A 31 -7.47 -6.92 -1.75
C ARG A 31 -6.27 -7.40 -0.95
N GLN A 32 -5.11 -7.32 -1.58
CA GLN A 32 -3.87 -7.52 -0.85
C GLN A 32 -3.78 -6.45 0.25
N PRO A 33 -3.26 -6.80 1.43
CA PRO A 33 -3.01 -5.82 2.48
C PRO A 33 -2.20 -4.67 1.90
N VAL A 34 -2.46 -3.44 2.39
CA VAL A 34 -1.65 -2.28 2.03
C VAL A 34 -0.22 -2.59 2.47
N ARG A 35 0.62 -2.99 1.52
CA ARG A 35 2.00 -3.34 1.81
C ARG A 35 2.74 -2.08 2.21
N LEU A 36 3.59 -2.19 3.22
CA LEU A 36 4.57 -1.15 3.48
C LEU A 36 5.44 -1.00 2.23
N TRP A 37 5.81 0.23 1.86
CA TRP A 37 6.63 0.47 0.67
C TRP A 37 7.91 -0.37 0.65
N GLY A 38 8.50 -0.63 1.82
CA GLY A 38 9.66 -1.53 1.94
C GLY A 38 9.37 -2.97 1.48
N GLU A 39 8.20 -3.52 1.81
CA GLU A 39 7.80 -4.87 1.39
C GLU A 39 7.43 -4.90 -0.10
N ALA A 40 6.81 -3.84 -0.62
CA ALA A 40 6.50 -3.73 -2.04
C ALA A 40 7.75 -3.61 -2.92
N LEU A 41 8.78 -2.89 -2.44
CA LEU A 41 10.03 -2.70 -3.16
C LEU A 41 10.98 -3.90 -3.06
N ALA A 42 10.81 -4.77 -2.07
CA ALA A 42 11.61 -5.97 -1.90
C ALA A 42 11.54 -6.92 -3.12
N GLU A 43 10.40 -6.97 -3.82
CA GLU A 43 10.24 -7.78 -5.05
C GLU A 43 11.13 -7.31 -6.20
N PHE A 44 11.58 -6.05 -6.17
CA PHE A 44 12.43 -5.46 -7.20
C PHE A 44 13.92 -5.50 -6.81
N ALA A 45 14.25 -5.86 -5.57
CA ALA A 45 15.62 -5.91 -5.09
C ALA A 45 16.42 -7.00 -5.83
N GLY A 46 17.41 -6.59 -6.62
CA GLY A 46 18.28 -7.50 -7.37
C GLY A 46 17.65 -8.15 -8.61
N VAL A 47 16.39 -7.84 -8.94
CA VAL A 47 15.71 -8.31 -10.16
C VAL A 47 16.01 -7.40 -11.35
N VAL A 48 16.18 -6.10 -11.10
CA VAL A 48 16.43 -5.12 -12.16
C VAL A 48 17.88 -5.23 -12.63
N GLN A 49 18.03 -5.71 -13.86
CA GLN A 49 19.32 -5.80 -14.57
C GLN A 49 19.55 -4.50 -15.35
N GLU A 50 20.80 -4.23 -15.76
CA GLU A 50 21.18 -3.04 -16.53
C GLU A 50 20.92 -1.69 -15.83
N LEU A 51 20.82 -1.68 -14.49
CA LEU A 51 20.84 -0.43 -13.75
C LEU A 51 22.23 0.22 -13.84
N PRO A 52 22.32 1.54 -14.02
CA PRO A 52 23.59 2.25 -13.90
C PRO A 52 24.25 1.90 -12.56
N ALA A 53 25.56 1.66 -12.59
CA ALA A 53 26.33 1.22 -11.42
C ALA A 53 26.24 2.18 -10.22
N ASP A 54 25.74 3.40 -10.43
CA ASP A 54 25.58 4.41 -9.40
C ASP A 54 24.33 5.28 -9.60
N TYR A 55 23.29 5.04 -8.81
CA TYR A 55 22.16 5.98 -8.69
C TYR A 55 22.50 7.21 -7.83
N ALA A 56 23.52 7.13 -6.96
CA ALA A 56 23.91 8.22 -6.07
C ALA A 56 24.48 9.42 -6.86
N SER A 57 25.04 9.20 -8.04
CA SER A 57 25.46 10.27 -8.95
C SER A 57 24.31 11.23 -9.35
N ASN A 58 23.05 10.77 -9.35
CA ASN A 58 21.87 11.64 -9.55
C ASN A 58 21.43 12.37 -8.27
N HIS A 59 21.95 12.03 -7.09
CA HIS A 59 21.56 12.67 -5.84
C HIS A 59 22.19 14.06 -5.69
N ASP A 60 23.35 14.30 -6.30
CA ASP A 60 23.98 15.63 -6.37
C ASP A 60 23.06 16.65 -7.06
N HIS A 61 22.23 16.21 -8.01
CA HIS A 61 21.27 17.06 -8.70
C HIS A 61 20.22 17.67 -7.75
N TYR A 62 19.81 16.93 -6.71
CA TYR A 62 18.85 17.41 -5.71
C TYR A 62 19.51 18.16 -4.55
N LEU A 63 20.81 17.95 -4.31
CA LEU A 63 21.57 18.67 -3.28
C LEU A 63 21.91 20.10 -3.69
N HIS A 64 22.16 20.34 -4.99
CA HIS A 64 22.59 21.66 -5.45
C HIS A 64 21.46 22.54 -6.00
N GLY A 65 20.30 21.96 -6.30
CA GLY A 65 19.13 22.67 -6.84
C GLY A 65 19.40 23.29 -8.23
N ALA A 66 18.35 23.50 -9.01
CA ALA A 66 18.49 24.35 -10.20
C ALA A 66 18.80 25.79 -9.75
N PRO A 67 19.70 26.52 -10.45
CA PRO A 67 20.02 27.90 -10.09
C PRO A 67 18.73 28.74 -10.06
N LYS A 68 18.51 29.46 -8.95
CA LYS A 68 17.38 30.41 -8.83
C LYS A 68 17.60 31.53 -9.85
N ARG A 69 16.54 31.83 -10.62
CA ARG A 69 16.51 32.89 -11.65
C ARG A 69 16.55 34.27 -11.04
#